data_AF-A0A833HI51-F1
#
_entry.id   AF-A0A833HI51-F1
#
_cell.length_a   1.000
_cell.length_b   1.000
_cell.length_c   1.000
_cell.angle_alpha   90.00
_cell.angle_beta   90.00
_cell.angle_gamma   90.00
#
_symmetry.space_group_name_H-M   'P 1'
#
loop_
_entity.id
_entity.type
_entity.pdbx_description
1 polymer ?
#
loop_
_entity_poly.entity_id
_entity_poly.type
_entity_poly.pdbx_seq_one_letter_code
_entity_poly.pdbx_strand_id
1 'polypeptide(L)'
;MTGVPLNNPLPANLLVEMVTPAVLISAAALLLLSTTQRLARSVDRARALAAQLADLAERPDPFARERRAEIEAQLELRARRSRLVQRAMTSLYVAVGLFVATTLAIGIDALVPWIPWLPGALGLAGAVALFVGCVQLIRETRLVVVAVEREMAFALRLSELKGARGGGPAPPSEAAPGP
;
A
#
# COMPACT_ATOMS: atom_id res chain seq x y z
N MET A 1 -33.42 41.65 34.66
CA MET A 1 -34.21 41.25 33.46
C MET A 1 -33.99 42.34 32.43
N THR A 2 -33.40 42.16 31.26
CA THR A 2 -33.11 41.00 30.41
C THR A 2 -32.16 41.48 29.32
N GLY A 3 -31.21 40.65 28.90
CA GLY A 3 -30.48 40.88 27.65
C GLY A 3 -29.01 40.48 27.66
N VAL A 4 -28.65 39.34 28.25
CA VAL A 4 -27.42 38.66 27.80
C VAL A 4 -27.69 38.25 26.35
N PRO A 5 -26.95 38.76 25.34
CA PRO A 5 -27.18 38.37 23.97
C PRO A 5 -26.89 36.87 23.83
N LEU A 6 -27.94 36.07 23.59
CA LEU A 6 -27.87 34.65 23.24
C LEU A 6 -27.28 34.41 21.83
N ASN A 7 -26.74 35.46 21.18
CA ASN A 7 -26.07 35.40 19.89
C ASN A 7 -24.54 35.38 20.07
N ASN A 8 -24.03 34.51 20.95
CA ASN A 8 -22.59 34.25 21.00
C ASN A 8 -22.32 32.99 20.16
N PRO A 9 -22.05 33.10 18.85
CA PRO A 9 -21.83 31.93 17.98
C PRO A 9 -20.49 31.23 18.25
N LEU A 10 -19.74 31.67 19.27
CA LEU A 10 -18.38 31.22 19.59
C LEU A 10 -18.23 29.69 19.66
N PRO A 11 -19.07 28.91 20.38
CA PRO A 11 -18.89 27.47 20.44
C PRO A 11 -19.32 26.75 19.15
N ALA A 12 -20.39 27.20 18.49
CA ALA A 12 -20.89 26.54 17.29
C ALA A 12 -19.96 26.73 16.09
N ASN A 13 -19.43 27.94 15.89
CA ASN A 13 -18.48 28.23 14.81
C ASN A 13 -17.16 27.49 14.99
N LEU A 14 -16.68 27.38 16.23
CA LEU A 14 -15.48 26.62 16.55
C LEU A 14 -15.62 25.15 16.17
N LEU A 15 -16.75 24.54 16.54
CA LEU A 15 -17.02 23.13 16.19
C LEU A 15 -17.07 22.93 14.67
N VAL A 16 -17.64 23.88 13.93
CA VAL A 16 -17.69 23.83 12.45
C VAL A 16 -16.29 23.96 11.84
N GLU A 17 -15.43 24.84 12.35
CA GLU A 17 -14.04 24.95 11.90
C GLU A 17 -13.23 23.66 12.13
N MET A 18 -13.56 22.92 13.20
CA MET A 18 -12.94 21.62 13.50
C MET A 18 -13.43 20.47 12.61
N VAL A 19 -14.55 20.64 11.87
CA VAL A 19 -15.06 19.60 10.96
C VAL A 19 -14.09 19.34 9.82
N THR A 20 -13.49 20.39 9.23
CA THR A 20 -12.57 20.25 8.09
C THR A 20 -11.36 19.37 8.41
N PRO A 21 -10.55 19.64 9.46
CA PRO A 21 -9.44 18.76 9.81
C PRO A 21 -9.93 17.37 10.24
N ALA A 22 -11.09 17.23 10.90
CA ALA A 22 -11.62 15.92 11.30
C ALA A 22 -11.98 15.02 10.11
N VAL A 23 -12.61 15.57 9.07
CA VAL A 23 -12.93 14.84 7.84
C VAL A 23 -11.65 14.43 7.10
N LEU A 24 -10.64 15.31 7.04
CA LEU A 24 -9.36 15.00 6.41
C LEU A 24 -8.57 13.92 7.16
N ILE A 25 -8.57 13.95 8.50
CA ILE A 25 -8.01 12.88 9.35
C ILE A 25 -8.71 11.56 9.04
N SER A 26 -10.04 11.57 8.93
CA SER A 26 -10.82 10.36 8.64
C SER A 26 -10.46 9.78 7.27
N ALA A 27 -10.42 10.62 6.23
CA ALA A 27 -9.97 10.20 4.90
C ALA A 27 -8.54 9.62 4.92
N ALA A 28 -7.62 10.29 5.62
CA ALA A 28 -6.25 9.83 5.80
C ALA A 28 -6.19 8.45 6.51
N ALA A 29 -6.99 8.24 7.54
CA ALA A 29 -7.08 6.97 8.26
C ALA A 29 -7.59 5.82 7.37
N LEU A 30 -8.60 6.07 6.52
CA LEU A 30 -9.07 5.07 5.55
C LEU A 30 -7.98 4.70 4.54
N LEU A 31 -7.25 5.69 4.03
CA LEU A 31 -6.13 5.45 3.11
C LEU A 31 -5.03 4.63 3.78
N LEU A 32 -4.67 4.96 5.02
CA LEU A 32 -3.69 4.22 5.80
C LEU A 32 -4.12 2.77 6.00
N LEU A 33 -5.38 2.53 6.40
CA LEU A 33 -5.92 1.19 6.60
C LEU A 33 -5.89 0.36 5.31
N SER A 34 -6.36 0.95 4.20
CA SER A 34 -6.32 0.31 2.87
C SER A 34 -4.89 -0.07 2.46
N THR A 35 -3.93 0.81 2.73
CA THR A 35 -2.51 0.61 2.41
C THR A 35 -1.92 -0.52 3.26
N THR A 36 -2.16 -0.53 4.56
CA THR A 36 -1.70 -1.59 5.48
C THR A 36 -2.26 -2.95 5.09
N GLN A 37 -3.55 -3.03 4.73
CA GLN A 37 -4.16 -4.26 4.24
C GLN A 37 -3.53 -4.75 2.93
N ARG A 38 -3.20 -3.84 1.99
CA ARG A 38 -2.50 -4.19 0.74
C ARG A 38 -1.08 -4.70 1.02
N LEU A 39 -0.36 -4.05 1.93
CA LEU A 39 1.00 -4.44 2.33
C LEU A 39 1.01 -5.83 2.97
N ALA A 40 0.10 -6.10 3.93
CA ALA A 40 0.00 -7.39 4.60
C ALA A 40 -0.17 -8.52 3.59
N ARG A 41 -1.12 -8.39 2.65
CA ARG A 41 -1.33 -9.38 1.58
C ARG A 41 -0.09 -9.57 0.69
N SER A 42 0.66 -8.51 0.41
CA SER A 42 1.91 -8.61 -0.37
C SER A 42 3.01 -9.36 0.41
N VAL A 43 3.12 -9.12 1.72
CA VAL A 43 4.07 -9.80 2.60
C VAL A 43 3.69 -11.27 2.77
N ASP A 44 2.40 -11.57 2.93
CA ASP A 44 1.91 -12.95 3.05
C ASP A 44 2.20 -13.75 1.77
N ARG A 45 2.00 -13.16 0.59
CA ARG A 45 2.41 -13.77 -0.69
C ARG A 45 3.92 -14.00 -0.78
N ALA A 46 4.72 -13.06 -0.28
CA ALA A 46 6.17 -13.22 -0.26
C ALA A 46 6.60 -14.37 0.66
N ARG A 47 5.99 -14.48 1.84
CA ARG A 47 6.21 -15.58 2.79
C ARG A 47 5.79 -16.93 2.22
N ALA A 48 4.63 -17.00 1.56
CA ALA A 48 4.17 -18.23 0.90
C ALA A 48 5.16 -18.72 -0.16
N LEU A 49 5.74 -17.81 -0.93
CA LEU A 49 6.77 -18.16 -1.90
C LEU A 49 8.09 -18.57 -1.24
N ALA A 50 8.53 -17.89 -0.18
CA ALA A 50 9.69 -18.31 0.60
C ALA A 50 9.51 -19.70 1.21
N ALA A 51 8.29 -20.05 1.66
CA ALA A 51 7.97 -21.38 2.16
C ALA A 51 8.06 -22.45 1.04
N GLN A 52 7.58 -22.15 -0.17
CA GLN A 52 7.73 -23.06 -1.32
C GLN A 52 9.19 -23.33 -1.67
N LEU A 53 10.11 -22.40 -1.40
CA LEU A 53 11.54 -22.66 -1.58
C LEU A 53 12.14 -23.57 -0.54
N ALA A 54 11.76 -23.38 0.71
CA ALA A 54 12.21 -24.25 1.78
C ALA A 54 11.78 -25.69 1.46
N ASP A 55 10.55 -25.86 0.97
CA ASP A 55 10.01 -27.16 0.55
C ASP A 55 10.74 -27.75 -0.68
N LEU A 56 11.21 -26.91 -1.60
CA LEU A 56 12.07 -27.34 -2.72
C LEU A 56 13.51 -27.68 -2.30
N ALA A 57 14.00 -27.14 -1.19
CA ALA A 57 15.33 -27.43 -0.68
C ALA A 57 15.41 -28.82 0.00
N GLU A 58 14.29 -29.36 0.47
CA GLU A 58 14.22 -30.69 1.10
C GLU A 58 14.09 -31.83 0.08
N ARG A 59 13.76 -31.52 -1.18
CA ARG A 59 13.68 -32.52 -2.26
C ARG A 59 14.94 -32.48 -3.14
N PRO A 60 15.55 -33.63 -3.47
CA PRO A 60 16.70 -33.66 -4.38
C PRO A 60 16.27 -33.31 -5.81
N ASP A 61 16.36 -32.03 -6.19
CA ASP A 61 16.11 -31.50 -7.53
C ASP A 61 17.47 -31.15 -8.21
N PRO A 62 17.77 -31.71 -9.41
CA PRO A 62 18.99 -31.40 -10.16
C PRO A 62 19.21 -29.91 -10.48
N PHE A 63 18.16 -29.09 -10.45
CA PHE A 63 18.19 -27.65 -10.76
C PHE A 63 18.08 -26.72 -9.53
N ALA A 64 18.34 -27.25 -8.33
CA ALA A 64 18.16 -26.54 -7.06
C ALA A 64 19.00 -25.24 -6.94
N ARG A 65 20.16 -25.14 -7.60
CA ARG A 65 21.01 -23.93 -7.56
C ARG A 65 20.44 -22.78 -8.41
N GLU A 66 20.01 -23.05 -9.66
CA GLU A 66 19.37 -22.01 -10.48
C GLU A 66 18.06 -21.52 -9.88
N ARG A 67 17.21 -22.41 -9.34
CA ARG A 67 15.96 -21.98 -8.68
C ARG A 67 16.19 -21.11 -7.45
N ARG A 68 17.20 -21.42 -6.63
CA ARG A 68 17.55 -20.62 -5.44
C ARG A 68 17.97 -19.20 -5.82
N ALA A 69 18.81 -19.06 -6.85
CA ALA A 69 19.28 -17.75 -7.32
C ALA A 69 18.13 -16.88 -7.87
N GLU A 70 17.19 -17.48 -8.62
CA GLU A 70 16.01 -16.79 -9.14
C GLU A 70 15.13 -16.25 -8.00
N ILE A 71 15.03 -16.99 -6.90
CA ILE A 71 14.18 -16.61 -5.77
C ILE A 71 14.87 -15.57 -4.90
N GLU A 72 16.18 -15.68 -4.64
CA GLU A 72 16.91 -14.65 -3.90
C GLU A 72 16.79 -13.30 -4.60
N ALA A 73 16.89 -13.27 -5.93
CA ALA A 73 16.65 -12.08 -6.73
C ALA A 73 15.21 -11.54 -6.57
N GLN A 74 14.20 -12.41 -6.49
CA GLN A 74 12.82 -12.03 -6.21
C GLN A 74 12.62 -11.51 -4.77
N LEU A 75 13.38 -12.02 -3.80
CA LEU A 75 13.31 -11.61 -2.39
C LEU A 75 13.93 -10.23 -2.17
N GLU A 76 15.07 -9.94 -2.80
CA GLU A 76 15.70 -8.61 -2.76
C GLU A 76 14.81 -7.54 -3.43
N LEU A 77 14.17 -7.88 -4.55
CA LEU A 77 13.25 -6.97 -5.24
C LEU A 77 12.02 -6.66 -4.37
N ARG A 78 11.54 -7.62 -3.58
CA ARG A 78 10.44 -7.46 -2.62
C ARG A 78 10.85 -6.63 -1.39
N ALA A 79 12.07 -6.78 -0.91
CA ALA A 79 12.62 -5.96 0.19
C ALA A 79 12.81 -4.49 -0.24
N ARG A 80 13.25 -4.22 -1.47
CA ARG A 80 13.32 -2.84 -2.01
C ARG A 80 11.96 -2.18 -2.15
N ARG A 81 10.92 -2.94 -2.50
CA ARG A 81 9.53 -2.44 -2.61
C ARG A 81 8.92 -1.98 -1.29
N SER A 82 9.22 -2.68 -0.20
CA SER A 82 8.74 -2.32 1.14
C SER A 82 9.09 -0.88 1.54
N ARG A 83 10.23 -0.34 1.05
CA ARG A 83 10.68 1.03 1.37
C ARG A 83 9.84 2.13 0.72
N LEU A 84 9.18 1.86 -0.42
CA LEU A 84 8.28 2.83 -1.05
C LEU A 84 6.99 2.98 -0.24
N VAL A 85 6.43 1.86 0.21
CA VAL A 85 5.24 1.82 1.08
C VAL A 85 5.51 2.57 2.37
N GLN A 86 6.70 2.35 2.95
CA GLN A 86 7.10 2.98 4.20
C GLN A 86 7.19 4.52 4.07
N ARG A 87 7.68 5.03 2.93
CA ARG A 87 7.70 6.48 2.66
C ARG A 87 6.30 7.07 2.51
N ALA A 88 5.41 6.38 1.81
CA ALA A 88 4.01 6.80 1.68
C ALA A 88 3.30 6.82 3.05
N MET A 89 3.45 5.76 3.86
CA MET A 89 2.91 5.71 5.22
C MET A 89 3.45 6.85 6.10
N THR A 90 4.75 7.16 5.99
CA THR A 90 5.35 8.26 6.76
C THR A 90 4.69 9.60 6.41
N SER A 91 4.47 9.89 5.12
CA SER A 91 3.80 11.13 4.70
C SER A 91 2.34 11.22 5.18
N LEU A 92 1.63 10.09 5.24
CA LEU A 92 0.27 10.00 5.78
C LEU A 92 0.24 10.24 7.30
N TYR A 93 1.19 9.68 8.05
CA TYR A 93 1.33 9.96 9.48
C TYR A 93 1.67 11.43 9.75
N VAL A 94 2.52 12.05 8.93
CA VAL A 94 2.82 13.49 9.02
C VAL A 94 1.56 14.33 8.75
N ALA A 95 0.78 13.99 7.72
CA ALA A 95 -0.46 14.68 7.40
C ALA A 95 -1.49 14.61 8.56
N VAL A 96 -1.70 13.41 9.11
CA VAL A 96 -2.59 13.22 10.28
C VAL A 96 -2.09 14.04 11.46
N GLY A 97 -0.79 14.03 11.75
CA GLY A 97 -0.19 14.83 12.82
C GLY A 97 -0.43 16.33 12.63
N LEU A 98 -0.27 16.84 11.40
CA LEU A 98 -0.53 18.25 11.07
C LEU A 98 -2.00 18.62 11.21
N PHE A 99 -2.94 17.76 10.82
CA PHE A 99 -4.37 18.03 11.03
C PHE A 99 -4.78 17.98 12.50
N VAL A 100 -4.22 17.05 13.29
CA VAL A 100 -4.42 17.03 14.74
C VAL A 100 -3.87 18.30 15.37
N ALA A 101 -2.66 18.73 14.97
CA ALA A 101 -2.08 20.01 15.39
C ALA A 101 -2.94 21.21 14.97
N THR A 102 -3.56 21.17 13.79
CA THR A 102 -4.51 22.19 13.32
C THR A 102 -5.72 22.26 14.24
N THR A 103 -6.34 21.14 14.57
CA THR A 103 -7.48 21.07 15.49
C THR A 103 -7.14 21.60 16.88
N LEU A 104 -5.95 21.25 17.40
CA LEU A 104 -5.43 21.79 18.66
C LEU A 104 -5.22 23.31 18.58
N ALA A 105 -4.65 23.80 17.47
CA ALA A 105 -4.41 25.22 17.26
C ALA A 105 -5.72 26.03 17.18
N ILE A 106 -6.75 25.52 16.50
CA ILE A 106 -8.10 26.12 16.48
C ILE A 106 -8.66 26.23 17.91
N GLY A 107 -8.57 25.15 18.70
CA GLY A 107 -9.06 25.15 20.08
C GLY A 107 -8.28 26.09 21.01
N ILE A 108 -6.96 26.19 20.85
CA ILE A 108 -6.11 27.11 21.62
C ILE A 108 -6.40 28.57 21.25
N ASP A 109 -6.52 28.89 19.96
CA ASP A 109 -6.80 30.26 19.48
C ASP A 109 -8.14 30.79 20.02
N ALA A 110 -9.12 29.90 20.22
CA ALA A 110 -10.41 30.23 20.84
C ALA A 110 -10.33 30.58 22.34
N LEU A 111 -9.34 30.04 23.05
CA LEU A 111 -9.10 30.32 24.48
C LEU A 111 -8.18 31.54 24.66
N VAL A 112 -7.12 31.60 23.85
CA VAL A 112 -6.10 32.64 23.88
C VAL A 112 -5.76 33.00 22.44
N PRO A 113 -6.32 34.09 21.89
CA PRO A 113 -6.04 34.53 20.52
C PRO A 113 -4.62 35.10 20.46
N TRP A 114 -3.64 34.22 20.21
CA TRP A 114 -2.22 34.59 20.17
C TRP A 114 -1.72 34.67 18.74
N ILE A 115 -2.03 33.68 17.89
CA ILE A 115 -1.47 33.56 16.53
C ILE A 115 -2.58 33.12 15.55
N PRO A 116 -3.38 34.07 15.00
CA PRO A 116 -4.59 33.74 14.23
C PRO A 116 -4.30 33.05 12.88
N TRP A 117 -3.07 33.14 12.36
CA TRP A 117 -2.68 32.49 11.10
C TRP A 117 -2.14 31.06 11.29
N LEU A 118 -1.83 30.65 12.53
CA LEU A 118 -1.21 29.36 12.83
C LEU A 118 -2.09 28.16 12.44
N PRO A 119 -3.41 28.14 12.73
CA PRO A 119 -4.27 27.03 12.32
C PRO A 119 -4.35 26.89 10.80
N GLY A 120 -4.47 28.01 10.08
CA GLY A 120 -4.50 28.01 8.61
C GLY A 120 -3.22 27.45 8.00
N ALA A 121 -2.06 27.84 8.53
CA ALA A 121 -0.76 27.34 8.06
C ALA A 121 -0.57 25.84 8.32
N LEU A 122 -0.93 25.36 9.51
CA LEU A 122 -0.89 23.94 9.87
C LEU A 122 -1.84 23.12 8.99
N GLY A 123 -3.06 23.61 8.77
CA GLY A 123 -4.06 22.95 7.95
C GLY A 123 -3.62 22.82 6.50
N LEU A 124 -3.06 23.89 5.93
CA LEU A 124 -2.51 23.88 4.58
C LEU A 124 -1.30 22.93 4.47
N ALA A 125 -0.38 22.96 5.42
CA ALA A 125 0.76 22.05 5.45
C ALA A 125 0.30 20.58 5.53
N GLY A 126 -0.73 20.29 6.34
CA GLY A 126 -1.34 18.96 6.45
C GLY A 126 -1.98 18.52 5.13
N ALA A 127 -2.69 19.41 4.44
CA ALA A 127 -3.30 19.13 3.14
C ALA A 127 -2.25 18.84 2.06
N VAL A 128 -1.15 19.60 2.03
CA VAL A 128 -0.02 19.35 1.12
C VAL A 128 0.64 18.00 1.42
N ALA A 129 0.89 17.69 2.70
CA ALA A 129 1.45 16.40 3.10
C ALA A 129 0.53 15.23 2.71
N LEU A 130 -0.79 15.37 2.92
CA LEU A 130 -1.78 14.38 2.50
C LEU A 130 -1.77 14.17 0.99
N PHE A 131 -1.77 15.27 0.22
CA PHE A 131 -1.73 15.21 -1.24
C PHE A 131 -0.45 14.51 -1.75
N VAL A 132 0.70 14.85 -1.18
CA VAL A 132 1.97 14.17 -1.49
C VAL A 132 1.90 12.68 -1.18
N GLY A 133 1.30 12.31 -0.04
CA GLY A 133 1.08 10.90 0.32
C GLY A 133 0.18 10.16 -0.65
N CYS A 134 -0.94 10.77 -1.06
CA CYS A 134 -1.82 10.22 -2.10
C CYS A 134 -1.08 10.00 -3.43
N VAL A 135 -0.26 10.97 -3.86
CA VAL A 135 0.54 10.83 -5.09
C VAL A 135 1.56 9.68 -4.97
N GLN A 136 2.22 9.54 -3.82
CA GLN A 136 3.15 8.41 -3.58
C GLN A 136 2.44 7.06 -3.67
N LEU A 137 1.25 6.94 -3.06
CA LEU A 137 0.41 5.74 -3.13
C LEU A 137 -0.03 5.38 -4.56
N ILE A 138 -0.37 6.37 -5.39
CA ILE A 138 -0.72 6.15 -6.80
C ILE A 138 0.49 5.63 -7.57
N ARG A 139 1.68 6.21 -7.37
CA ARG A 139 2.91 5.77 -8.03
C ARG A 139 3.27 4.34 -7.64
N GLU A 140 3.12 4.01 -6.36
CA GLU A 140 3.34 2.65 -5.86
C GLU A 140 2.36 1.64 -6.48
N THR A 141 1.07 1.98 -6.52
CA THR A 141 0.04 1.14 -7.11
C THR A 141 0.31 0.86 -8.60
N ARG A 142 0.76 1.88 -9.35
CA ARG A 142 1.15 1.71 -10.76
C ARG A 142 2.32 0.73 -10.92
N LEU A 143 3.33 0.82 -10.05
CA LEU A 143 4.45 -0.11 -10.08
C LEU A 143 4.01 -1.55 -9.78
N VAL A 144 3.10 -1.74 -8.82
CA VAL A 144 2.54 -3.06 -8.48
C VAL A 144 1.80 -3.65 -9.68
N VAL A 145 0.93 -2.89 -10.34
CA VAL A 145 0.18 -3.36 -11.51
C VAL A 145 1.10 -3.81 -12.64
N VAL A 146 2.11 -3.00 -12.99
CA VAL A 146 3.07 -3.34 -14.06
C VAL A 146 3.87 -4.62 -13.74
N ALA A 147 4.16 -4.91 -12.47
CA ALA A 147 4.83 -6.15 -12.11
C ALA A 147 3.90 -7.38 -12.25
N VAL A 148 2.63 -7.24 -11.88
CA VAL A 148 1.64 -8.32 -12.03
C VAL A 148 1.41 -8.64 -13.51
N GLU A 149 1.32 -7.62 -14.36
CA GLU A 149 1.20 -7.81 -15.82
C GLU A 149 2.39 -8.60 -16.38
N ARG A 150 3.61 -8.33 -15.91
CA ARG A 150 4.81 -9.08 -16.31
C ARG A 150 4.79 -10.53 -15.83
N GLU A 151 4.36 -10.78 -14.60
CA GLU A 151 4.21 -12.14 -14.06
C GLU A 151 3.16 -12.94 -14.86
N MET A 152 2.02 -12.32 -15.21
CA MET A 152 0.99 -12.95 -16.03
C MET A 152 1.47 -13.25 -17.46
N ALA A 153 2.17 -12.30 -18.09
CA ALA A 153 2.74 -12.51 -19.43
C ALA A 153 3.75 -13.66 -19.44
N PHE A 154 4.56 -13.78 -18.39
CA PHE A 154 5.50 -14.88 -18.23
C PHE A 154 4.77 -16.23 -18.03
N ALA A 155 3.73 -16.27 -17.20
CA ALA A 155 2.93 -17.48 -16.95
C ALA A 155 2.23 -17.99 -18.23
N LEU A 156 1.66 -17.08 -19.03
CA LEU A 156 1.06 -17.42 -20.32
C LEU A 156 2.10 -17.99 -21.29
N ARG A 157 3.26 -17.33 -21.41
CA ARG A 157 4.34 -17.81 -22.28
C ARG A 157 4.86 -19.19 -21.88
N LEU A 158 4.92 -19.47 -20.57
CA LEU A 158 5.29 -20.80 -20.06
C LEU A 158 4.22 -21.86 -20.39
N SER A 159 2.94 -21.50 -20.37
CA SER A 159 1.84 -22.38 -20.75
C SER A 159 1.87 -22.73 -22.24
N GLU A 160 2.19 -21.78 -23.11
CA GLU A 160 2.35 -21.98 -24.56
C GLU A 160 3.54 -22.90 -24.86
N LEU A 161 4.68 -22.69 -24.20
CA LEU A 161 5.87 -23.54 -24.34
C LEU A 161 5.62 -24.98 -23.87
N LYS A 162 4.82 -25.17 -22.80
CA LYS A 162 4.39 -26.51 -22.36
C LYS A 162 3.42 -27.15 -23.36
N GLY A 163 2.49 -26.39 -23.94
CA GLY A 163 1.59 -26.87 -24.99
C GLY A 163 2.36 -27.32 -26.24
N ALA A 164 3.40 -26.56 -26.63
CA ALA A 164 4.25 -26.89 -27.77
C ALA A 164 5.14 -28.13 -27.53
N ARG A 165 5.55 -28.40 -26.28
CA ARG A 165 6.34 -29.60 -25.91
C ARG A 165 5.48 -30.82 -25.56
N GLY A 166 4.25 -30.63 -25.09
CA GLY A 166 3.29 -31.70 -24.77
C GLY A 166 2.60 -32.31 -25.99
N GLY A 167 2.73 -31.69 -27.17
CA GLY A 167 2.28 -32.23 -28.46
C GLY A 167 3.35 -33.05 -29.21
N GLY A 168 4.33 -33.63 -28.51
CA GLY A 168 5.25 -34.61 -29.10
C GLY A 168 4.50 -35.92 -29.40
N PRO A 169 4.83 -36.65 -30.49
CA PRO A 169 4.06 -37.81 -30.94
C PRO A 169 3.94 -38.85 -29.83
N ALA A 170 2.73 -39.40 -29.63
CA ALA A 170 2.52 -40.54 -28.75
C ALA A 170 3.52 -41.66 -29.09
N PRO A 171 4.12 -42.32 -28.09
CA PRO A 171 5.05 -43.41 -28.36
C PRO A 171 4.35 -44.47 -29.22
N PRO A 172 5.01 -44.99 -30.27
CA PRO A 172 4.40 -45.98 -31.14
C PRO A 172 3.96 -47.16 -30.28
N SER A 173 2.65 -47.45 -30.33
CA SER A 173 2.04 -48.65 -29.79
C SER A 173 2.86 -49.84 -30.27
N GLU A 174 3.63 -50.42 -29.36
CA GLU A 174 4.40 -51.64 -29.56
C GLU A 174 3.39 -52.71 -29.99
N ALA A 175 3.37 -52.99 -31.29
CA ALA A 175 2.52 -53.99 -31.88
C ALA A 175 2.95 -55.34 -31.30
N ALA A 176 2.11 -55.89 -30.44
CA ALA A 176 2.24 -57.26 -29.98
C ALA A 176 2.34 -58.17 -31.22
N PRO A 177 3.41 -58.98 -31.37
CA PRO A 177 3.46 -59.96 -32.43
C PRO A 177 2.57 -61.13 -32.03
N GLY A 178 1.43 -61.29 -32.72
CA GLY A 178 0.78 -62.60 -32.85
C GLY A 178 1.38 -63.37 -34.04
N PRO A 179 1.09 -64.66 -34.23
CA PRO A 179 0.15 -65.53 -33.50
C PRO A 179 0.79 -66.51 -32.50
#